data_AF-A0A011QLX3-F1
#
_entry.id   AF-A0A011QLX3-F1
#
_cell.length_a   1.000
_cell.length_b   1.000
_cell.length_c   1.000
_cell.angle_alpha   90.00
_cell.angle_beta   90.00
_cell.angle_gamma   90.00
#
_symmetry.space_group_name_H-M   'P 1'
#
loop_
_entity.id
_entity.type
_entity.pdbx_description
1 polymer ?
#
loop_
_entity_poly.entity_id
_entity_poly.type
_entity_poly.pdbx_seq_one_letter_code
_entity_poly.pdbx_strand_id
1 'polypeptide(L)'
;MPPEILQFLNANASAVFGLLGALGGGVLSFVAALLLKQRDFRLQIRSKIVDRQIAAHERILQLAQDLRTMGSLGTLDTDEEISRGPIILLSKNAFEDWFTLFTEQQLAGSTWLTTGTKREVAFVQDYLGTLHMHLVDVPSKKYFDLAQLIRQDFIDLSSRLEKTAFAFFETGIHRARLDSLSAWHKYKRPVTERRLANTALVQKIAAFKNALRELPT
;
A
#
# COMPACT_ATOMS: atom_id res chain seq x y z
N MET A 1 51.10 48.40 -16.29
CA MET A 1 50.52 48.86 -15.01
C MET A 1 51.29 50.11 -14.59
N PRO A 2 50.63 51.24 -14.27
CA PRO A 2 51.33 52.46 -13.84
C PRO A 2 52.25 52.16 -12.64
N PRO A 3 53.46 52.75 -12.57
CA PRO A 3 54.43 52.48 -11.50
C PRO A 3 53.88 52.83 -10.10
N GLU A 4 52.99 53.82 -10.00
CA GLU A 4 52.30 54.21 -8.77
C GLU A 4 51.40 53.10 -8.21
N ILE A 5 50.74 52.33 -9.07
CA ILE A 5 49.87 51.22 -8.67
C ILE A 5 50.70 50.06 -8.11
N LEU A 6 51.87 49.79 -8.70
CA LEU A 6 52.79 48.76 -8.20
C LEU A 6 53.36 49.13 -6.82
N GLN A 7 53.70 50.39 -6.61
CA GLN A 7 54.22 50.87 -5.33
C GLN A 7 53.15 50.82 -4.23
N PHE A 8 51.91 51.18 -4.55
CA PHE A 8 50.76 51.06 -3.64
C PHE A 8 50.44 49.62 -3.26
N LEU A 9 50.43 48.69 -4.23
CA LEU A 9 50.16 47.27 -3.99
C LEU A 9 51.26 46.62 -3.15
N ASN A 10 52.53 46.98 -3.36
CA ASN A 10 53.63 46.47 -2.54
C ASN A 10 53.59 47.01 -1.10
N ALA A 11 53.24 48.29 -0.91
CA ALA A 11 53.13 48.89 0.43
C ALA A 11 51.93 48.34 1.24
N ASN A 12 50.87 47.87 0.57
CA ASN A 12 49.63 47.38 1.19
C ASN A 12 49.35 45.91 0.93
N ALA A 13 50.35 45.12 0.52
CA ALA A 13 50.19 43.75 0.07
C ALA A 13 49.45 42.87 1.10
N SER A 14 49.77 43.01 2.39
CA SER A 14 49.11 42.28 3.48
C SER A 14 47.61 42.59 3.59
N ALA A 15 47.21 43.85 3.42
CA ALA A 15 45.80 44.26 3.46
C ALA A 15 45.04 43.75 2.22
N VAL A 16 45.66 43.80 1.03
CA VAL A 16 45.06 43.28 -0.21
C VAL A 16 44.89 41.76 -0.14
N PHE A 17 45.90 41.02 0.31
CA PHE A 17 45.80 39.57 0.50
C PHE A 17 44.83 39.18 1.62
N GLY A 18 44.78 39.95 2.71
CA GLY A 18 43.80 39.74 3.78
C GLY A 18 42.37 39.93 3.28
N LEU A 19 42.10 40.94 2.46
CA LEU A 19 40.79 41.21 1.89
C LEU A 19 40.40 40.16 0.85
N LEU A 20 41.34 39.73 -0.02
CA LEU A 20 41.12 38.61 -0.95
C LEU A 20 40.87 37.30 -0.21
N GLY A 21 41.59 37.03 0.88
CA GLY A 21 41.39 35.86 1.72
C GLY A 21 40.03 35.87 2.42
N ALA A 22 39.60 37.02 2.95
CA ALA A 22 38.29 37.18 3.58
C ALA A 22 37.15 37.04 2.57
N LEU A 23 37.27 37.64 1.38
CA LEU A 23 36.30 37.48 0.30
C LEU A 23 36.26 36.04 -0.21
N GLY A 24 37.41 35.43 -0.46
CA GLY A 24 37.50 34.04 -0.92
C GLY A 24 36.94 33.05 0.09
N GLY A 25 37.31 33.20 1.37
CA GLY A 25 36.76 32.41 2.47
C GLY A 25 35.26 32.62 2.67
N GLY A 26 34.77 33.85 2.52
CA GLY A 26 33.36 34.18 2.56
C GLY A 26 32.55 33.53 1.43
N VAL A 27 33.05 33.60 0.20
CA VAL A 27 32.42 32.97 -0.98
C VAL A 27 32.40 31.45 -0.84
N LEU A 28 33.52 30.83 -0.46
CA LEU A 28 33.58 29.37 -0.25
C LEU A 28 32.63 28.93 0.88
N SER A 29 32.60 29.64 1.99
CA SER A 29 31.69 29.35 3.10
C SER A 29 30.22 29.50 2.69
N PHE A 30 29.89 30.53 1.91
CA PHE A 30 28.55 30.73 1.38
C PHE A 30 28.13 29.60 0.44
N VAL A 31 28.99 29.19 -0.49
CA VAL A 31 28.72 28.06 -1.40
C VAL A 31 28.55 26.76 -0.60
N ALA A 32 29.43 26.50 0.38
CA ALA A 32 29.30 25.33 1.25
C ALA A 32 27.98 25.33 2.04
N ALA A 33 27.59 26.48 2.59
CA ALA A 33 26.31 26.64 3.29
C ALA A 33 25.11 26.39 2.37
N LEU A 34 25.15 26.87 1.12
CA LEU A 34 24.11 26.60 0.13
C LEU A 34 24.01 25.11 -0.21
N LEU A 35 25.14 24.42 -0.40
CA LEU A 35 25.17 22.99 -0.69
C LEU A 35 24.57 22.16 0.46
N LEU A 36 24.93 22.49 1.71
CA LEU A 36 24.37 21.84 2.90
C LEU A 36 22.87 22.09 3.00
N LYS A 37 22.42 23.34 2.84
CA LYS A 37 20.99 23.69 2.88
C LYS A 37 20.18 22.98 1.80
N GLN A 38 20.72 22.85 0.58
CA GLN A 38 20.07 22.09 -0.48
C GLN A 38 19.98 20.60 -0.16
N ARG A 39 21.03 20.01 0.43
CA ARG A 39 21.01 18.61 0.87
C ARG A 39 19.94 18.38 1.93
N ASP A 40 19.87 19.23 2.94
CA ASP A 40 18.90 19.10 4.03
C ASP A 40 17.47 19.23 3.51
N PHE A 41 17.21 20.19 2.61
CA PHE A 41 15.89 20.33 1.97
C PHE A 41 15.50 19.06 1.18
N ARG A 42 16.43 18.48 0.40
CA ARG A 42 16.18 17.22 -0.31
C ARG A 42 15.90 16.06 0.63
N LEU A 43 16.62 15.97 1.74
CA LEU A 43 16.41 14.94 2.77
C LEU A 43 15.04 15.09 3.43
N GLN A 44 14.61 16.31 3.76
CA GLN A 44 13.29 16.57 4.32
C GLN A 44 12.16 16.18 3.37
N ILE A 45 12.27 16.53 2.08
CA ILE A 45 11.28 16.11 1.07
C ILE A 45 11.24 14.58 0.97
N ARG A 46 12.41 13.94 0.92
CA ARG A 46 12.50 12.48 0.84
C ARG A 46 11.88 11.80 2.05
N SER A 47 12.14 12.31 3.25
CA SER A 47 11.52 11.82 4.49
C SER A 47 10.00 11.85 4.38
N LYS A 48 9.42 13.00 4.01
CA LYS A 48 7.96 13.14 3.87
C LYS A 48 7.36 12.18 2.85
N ILE A 49 8.05 11.91 1.74
CA ILE A 49 7.60 10.93 0.74
C ILE A 49 7.62 9.52 1.35
N VAL A 50 8.72 9.15 2.00
CA VAL A 50 8.86 7.84 2.67
C VAL A 50 7.77 7.66 3.72
N ASP A 51 7.52 8.67 4.56
CA ASP A 51 6.50 8.62 5.61
C ASP A 51 5.10 8.35 5.02
N ARG A 52 4.77 8.98 3.88
CA ARG A 52 3.50 8.75 3.18
C ARG A 52 3.42 7.34 2.59
N GLN A 53 4.52 6.82 2.06
CA GLN A 53 4.58 5.45 1.54
C GLN A 53 4.46 4.42 2.66
N ILE A 54 5.16 4.62 3.78
CA ILE A 54 5.05 3.78 4.98
C ILE A 54 3.59 3.73 5.42
N ALA A 55 2.96 4.88 5.66
CA ALA A 55 1.57 4.95 6.10
C ALA A 55 0.60 4.26 5.13
N ALA A 56 0.84 4.34 3.82
CA ALA A 56 0.01 3.66 2.83
C ALA A 56 0.16 2.13 2.90
N HIS A 57 1.38 1.62 3.06
CA HIS A 57 1.61 0.18 3.17
C HIS A 57 1.12 -0.38 4.51
N GLU A 58 1.25 0.37 5.60
CA GLU A 58 0.69 0.00 6.91
C GLU A 58 -0.83 -0.15 6.87
N ARG A 59 -1.53 0.75 6.16
CA ARG A 59 -2.99 0.59 5.95
C ARG A 59 -3.33 -0.70 5.23
N ILE A 60 -2.57 -1.07 4.19
CA ILE A 60 -2.80 -2.34 3.47
C ILE A 60 -2.49 -3.54 4.37
N LEU A 61 -1.46 -3.46 5.22
CA LEU A 61 -1.18 -4.50 6.21
C LEU A 61 -2.35 -4.66 7.20
N GLN A 62 -2.91 -3.55 7.69
CA GLN A 62 -4.09 -3.60 8.57
C GLN A 62 -5.28 -4.26 7.87
N LEU A 63 -5.61 -3.84 6.64
CA LEU A 63 -6.69 -4.45 5.85
C LEU A 63 -6.46 -5.95 5.63
N ALA A 64 -5.22 -6.36 5.38
CA ALA A 64 -4.88 -7.76 5.19
C ALA A 64 -5.05 -8.56 6.49
N GLN A 65 -4.71 -8.00 7.65
CA GLN A 65 -4.95 -8.64 8.95
C GLN A 65 -6.44 -8.79 9.24
N ASP A 66 -7.23 -7.75 8.98
CA ASP A 66 -8.68 -7.79 9.14
C ASP A 66 -9.30 -8.86 8.23
N LEU A 67 -8.83 -8.97 6.98
CA LEU A 67 -9.30 -9.93 5.99
C LEU A 67 -9.16 -11.39 6.46
N ARG A 68 -8.09 -11.74 7.20
CA ARG A 68 -7.87 -13.10 7.72
C ARG A 68 -8.49 -13.35 9.10
N THR A 69 -9.11 -12.35 9.72
CA THR A 69 -9.66 -12.50 11.06
C THR A 69 -10.88 -13.42 11.01
N MET A 70 -10.83 -14.51 11.78
CA MET A 70 -11.86 -15.54 11.79
C MET A 70 -12.78 -15.39 13.00
N GLY A 71 -14.08 -15.41 12.76
CA GLY A 71 -15.11 -15.55 13.78
C GLY A 71 -15.57 -17.01 13.90
N SER A 72 -16.32 -17.30 14.97
CA SER A 72 -17.05 -18.56 15.13
C SER A 72 -18.42 -18.29 15.73
N LEU A 73 -19.43 -19.06 15.30
CA LEU A 73 -20.77 -19.05 15.88
C LEU A 73 -20.95 -20.07 17.02
N GLY A 74 -19.88 -20.75 17.44
CA GLY A 74 -19.94 -21.77 18.49
C GLY A 74 -20.59 -23.09 18.05
N THR A 75 -20.85 -23.26 16.76
CA THR A 75 -21.32 -24.51 16.16
C THR A 75 -20.13 -25.36 15.72
N LEU A 76 -20.30 -26.68 15.78
CA LEU A 76 -19.34 -27.62 15.22
C LEU A 76 -19.59 -27.78 13.71
N ASP A 77 -18.51 -27.88 12.94
CA ASP A 77 -18.50 -28.26 11.54
C ASP A 77 -18.65 -29.78 11.39
N THR A 78 -18.80 -30.25 10.16
CA THR A 78 -18.90 -31.66 9.75
C THR A 78 -17.77 -32.55 10.27
N ASP A 79 -16.59 -31.97 10.56
CA ASP A 79 -15.41 -32.66 11.08
C ASP A 79 -15.30 -32.60 12.62
N GLU A 80 -16.38 -32.23 13.32
CA GLU A 80 -16.41 -31.96 14.78
C GLU A 80 -15.47 -30.83 15.24
N GLU A 81 -14.94 -30.04 14.31
CA GLU A 81 -14.16 -28.85 14.61
C GLU A 81 -15.06 -27.63 14.83
N ILE A 82 -14.58 -26.63 15.56
CA ILE A 82 -15.29 -25.35 15.69
C ILE A 82 -15.40 -24.71 14.31
N SER A 83 -16.64 -24.48 13.85
CA SER A 83 -16.92 -23.79 12.60
C SER A 83 -16.35 -22.37 12.64
N ARG A 84 -15.48 -22.07 11.67
CA ARG A 84 -14.76 -20.80 11.56
C ARG A 84 -14.90 -20.22 10.15
N GLY A 85 -15.20 -18.93 10.09
CA GLY A 85 -15.32 -18.17 8.85
C GLY A 85 -14.82 -16.73 9.03
N PRO A 86 -14.47 -16.04 7.93
CA PRO A 86 -14.08 -14.64 7.95
C PRO A 86 -15.11 -13.77 8.68
N ILE A 87 -14.67 -12.99 9.67
CA ILE A 87 -15.57 -12.14 10.48
C ILE A 87 -16.27 -11.07 9.64
N ILE A 88 -15.63 -10.64 8.55
CA ILE A 88 -16.19 -9.69 7.60
C ILE A 88 -17.38 -10.26 6.82
N LEU A 89 -17.65 -11.57 6.91
CA LEU A 89 -18.83 -12.22 6.37
C LEU A 89 -19.76 -12.75 7.49
N LEU A 90 -19.65 -12.20 8.71
CA LEU A 90 -20.57 -12.55 9.81
C LEU A 90 -22.01 -12.18 9.49
N SER A 91 -22.21 -11.08 8.75
CA SER A 91 -23.52 -10.61 8.30
C SER A 91 -23.37 -9.80 7.01
N LYS A 92 -24.49 -9.48 6.37
CA LYS A 92 -24.52 -8.59 5.21
C LYS A 92 -23.93 -7.23 5.53
N ASN A 93 -24.33 -6.62 6.65
CA ASN A 93 -23.83 -5.30 7.05
C ASN A 93 -22.32 -5.33 7.32
N ALA A 94 -21.83 -6.36 8.02
CA ALA A 94 -20.39 -6.49 8.29
C ALA A 94 -19.57 -6.54 6.99
N PHE A 95 -20.09 -7.19 5.95
CA PHE A 95 -19.44 -7.26 4.65
C PHE A 95 -19.46 -5.91 3.93
N GLU A 96 -20.62 -5.25 3.84
CA GLU A 96 -20.74 -3.95 3.16
C GLU A 96 -19.92 -2.85 3.85
N ASP A 97 -19.94 -2.81 5.18
CA ASP A 97 -19.17 -1.86 5.99
C ASP A 97 -17.67 -2.06 5.74
N TRP A 98 -17.21 -3.31 5.78
CA TRP A 98 -15.81 -3.63 5.53
C TRP A 98 -15.40 -3.40 4.08
N PHE A 99 -16.27 -3.71 3.10
CA PHE A 99 -16.00 -3.48 1.68
C PHE A 99 -15.90 -1.99 1.33
N THR A 100 -16.73 -1.17 1.97
CA THR A 100 -16.65 0.30 1.90
C THR A 100 -15.34 0.80 2.49
N LEU A 101 -15.01 0.36 3.72
CA LEU A 101 -13.73 0.70 4.37
C LEU A 101 -12.52 0.32 3.52
N PHE A 102 -12.52 -0.89 2.95
CA PHE A 102 -11.46 -1.37 2.07
C PHE A 102 -11.27 -0.44 0.87
N THR A 103 -12.37 -0.05 0.22
CA THR A 103 -12.36 0.84 -0.94
C THR A 103 -11.83 2.23 -0.58
N GLU A 104 -12.28 2.81 0.54
CA GLU A 104 -11.82 4.12 1.01
C GLU A 104 -10.33 4.14 1.34
N GLN A 105 -9.85 3.14 2.09
CA GLN A 105 -8.45 3.02 2.49
C GLN A 105 -7.54 2.80 1.28
N GLN A 106 -7.99 1.98 0.32
CA GLN A 106 -7.32 1.74 -0.94
C GLN A 106 -7.17 3.02 -1.76
N LEU A 107 -8.25 3.80 -1.93
CA LEU A 107 -8.22 5.05 -2.68
C LEU A 107 -7.30 6.08 -2.02
N ALA A 108 -7.39 6.26 -0.71
CA ALA A 108 -6.60 7.23 0.06
C ALA A 108 -5.08 6.95 0.01
N GLY A 109 -4.68 5.68 -0.11
CA GLY A 109 -3.28 5.25 -0.16
C GLY A 109 -2.74 4.96 -1.56
N SER A 110 -3.61 4.82 -2.57
CA SER A 110 -3.30 4.22 -3.88
C SER A 110 -2.06 4.80 -4.56
N THR A 111 -1.88 6.12 -4.53
CA THR A 111 -0.75 6.81 -5.20
C THR A 111 0.60 6.43 -4.58
N TRP A 112 0.62 6.12 -3.28
CA TRP A 112 1.83 5.88 -2.49
C TRP A 112 2.23 4.40 -2.43
N LEU A 113 1.37 3.50 -2.92
CA LEU A 113 1.65 2.07 -2.96
C LEU A 113 2.62 1.72 -4.08
N THR A 114 3.43 0.68 -3.85
CA THR A 114 4.22 0.08 -4.94
C THR A 114 3.29 -0.59 -5.96
N THR A 115 3.74 -0.68 -7.21
CA THR A 115 3.02 -1.39 -8.28
C THR A 115 2.68 -2.83 -7.90
N GLY A 116 3.54 -3.54 -7.16
CA GLY A 116 3.27 -4.90 -6.68
C GLY A 116 2.05 -4.94 -5.76
N THR A 117 2.04 -4.07 -4.74
CA THR A 117 0.92 -3.95 -3.80
C THR A 117 -0.36 -3.50 -4.50
N LYS A 118 -0.29 -2.52 -5.41
CA LYS A 118 -1.45 -2.07 -6.22
C LYS A 118 -2.13 -3.22 -6.96
N ARG A 119 -1.33 -4.13 -7.54
CA ARG A 119 -1.86 -5.27 -8.30
C ARG A 119 -2.54 -6.31 -7.43
N GLU A 120 -1.98 -6.61 -6.25
CA GLU A 120 -2.64 -7.51 -5.29
C GLU A 120 -3.93 -6.88 -4.72
N VAL A 121 -3.89 -5.59 -4.38
CA VAL A 121 -5.08 -4.85 -3.95
C VAL A 121 -6.17 -4.85 -5.01
N ALA A 122 -5.81 -4.63 -6.29
CA ALA A 122 -6.75 -4.71 -7.39
C ALA A 122 -7.32 -6.12 -7.58
N PHE A 123 -6.50 -7.17 -7.39
CA PHE A 123 -6.97 -8.55 -7.45
C PHE A 123 -7.98 -8.86 -6.33
N VAL A 124 -7.71 -8.38 -5.11
CA VAL A 124 -8.62 -8.52 -3.96
C VAL A 124 -9.92 -7.78 -4.23
N GLN A 125 -9.87 -6.58 -4.81
CA GLN A 125 -11.07 -5.84 -5.23
C GLN A 125 -11.89 -6.61 -6.27
N ASP A 126 -11.24 -7.19 -7.28
CA ASP A 126 -11.92 -8.01 -8.31
C ASP A 126 -12.57 -9.26 -7.67
N TYR A 127 -11.90 -9.91 -6.70
CA TYR A 127 -12.46 -11.03 -5.94
C TYR A 127 -13.67 -10.60 -5.10
N LEU A 128 -13.56 -9.54 -4.31
CA LEU A 128 -14.62 -9.03 -3.45
C LEU A 128 -15.83 -8.55 -4.26
N GLY A 129 -15.60 -7.89 -5.40
CA GLY A 129 -16.66 -7.53 -6.33
C GLY A 129 -17.39 -8.75 -6.89
N THR A 130 -16.64 -9.82 -7.21
CA THR A 130 -17.23 -11.10 -7.64
C THR A 130 -18.05 -11.75 -6.52
N LEU A 131 -17.53 -11.75 -5.29
CA LEU A 131 -18.23 -12.25 -4.12
C LEU A 131 -19.53 -11.47 -3.85
N HIS A 132 -19.47 -10.14 -3.87
CA HIS A 132 -20.63 -9.26 -3.68
C HIS A 132 -21.73 -9.55 -4.70
N MET A 133 -21.38 -9.72 -5.98
CA MET A 133 -22.37 -10.10 -7.03
C MET A 133 -23.09 -11.42 -6.72
N HIS A 134 -22.46 -12.35 -6.00
CA HIS A 134 -23.06 -13.62 -5.61
C HIS A 134 -23.74 -13.60 -4.24
N LEU A 135 -23.56 -12.54 -3.45
CA LEU A 135 -24.13 -12.38 -2.12
C LEU A 135 -25.28 -11.36 -2.05
N VAL A 136 -25.44 -10.50 -3.07
CA VAL A 136 -26.39 -9.37 -3.05
C VAL A 136 -27.81 -9.77 -2.63
N ASP A 137 -28.30 -10.90 -3.18
CA ASP A 137 -29.64 -11.44 -2.96
C ASP A 137 -29.68 -12.56 -1.91
N VAL A 138 -28.54 -12.91 -1.32
CA VAL A 138 -28.46 -13.93 -0.27
C VAL A 138 -28.95 -13.35 1.05
N PRO A 139 -29.78 -14.07 1.83
CA PRO A 139 -30.17 -13.63 3.16
C PRO A 139 -28.98 -13.54 4.11
N SER A 140 -28.92 -12.49 4.94
CA SER A 140 -27.79 -12.26 5.86
C SER A 140 -27.47 -13.47 6.77
N LYS A 141 -28.47 -14.28 7.14
CA LYS A 141 -28.29 -15.48 7.97
C LYS A 141 -27.41 -16.57 7.32
N LYS A 142 -27.29 -16.57 5.99
CA LYS A 142 -26.50 -17.55 5.22
C LYS A 142 -25.08 -17.05 4.92
N TYR A 143 -24.75 -15.80 5.22
CA TYR A 143 -23.43 -15.23 4.89
C TYR A 143 -22.31 -16.01 5.57
N PHE A 144 -22.46 -16.28 6.88
CA PHE A 144 -21.42 -16.98 7.63
C PHE A 144 -21.25 -18.44 7.19
N ASP A 145 -22.32 -19.12 6.78
CA ASP A 145 -22.26 -20.48 6.21
C ASP A 145 -21.45 -20.48 4.91
N LEU A 146 -21.72 -19.52 4.03
CA LEU A 146 -20.97 -19.35 2.79
C LEU A 146 -19.52 -18.91 3.04
N ALA A 147 -19.28 -18.13 4.09
CA ALA A 147 -17.95 -17.67 4.49
C ALA A 147 -17.01 -18.84 4.82
N GLN A 148 -17.53 -19.89 5.47
CA GLN A 148 -16.76 -21.09 5.79
C GLN A 148 -16.24 -21.78 4.53
N LEU A 149 -17.05 -21.81 3.47
CA LEU A 149 -16.69 -22.46 2.21
C LEU A 149 -15.50 -21.80 1.51
N ILE A 150 -15.32 -20.50 1.72
CA ILE A 150 -14.29 -19.66 1.08
C ILE A 150 -13.24 -19.15 2.07
N ARG A 151 -13.19 -19.69 3.31
CA ARG A 151 -12.26 -19.25 4.37
C ARG A 151 -10.79 -19.21 3.91
N GLN A 152 -10.39 -20.20 3.11
CA GLN A 152 -9.01 -20.30 2.60
C GLN A 152 -8.68 -19.18 1.63
N ASP A 153 -9.63 -18.72 0.82
CA ASP A 153 -9.40 -17.60 -0.10
C ASP A 153 -9.03 -16.34 0.68
N PHE A 154 -9.71 -16.05 1.79
CA PHE A 154 -9.41 -14.90 2.64
C PHE A 154 -8.02 -14.98 3.29
N ILE A 155 -7.61 -16.17 3.74
CA ILE A 155 -6.26 -16.42 4.27
C ILE A 155 -5.21 -16.18 3.18
N ASP A 156 -5.44 -16.72 1.98
CA ASP A 156 -4.48 -16.64 0.87
C ASP A 156 -4.36 -15.22 0.33
N LEU A 157 -5.48 -14.51 0.18
CA LEU A 157 -5.53 -13.11 -0.21
C LEU A 157 -4.81 -12.23 0.80
N SER A 158 -5.08 -12.44 2.09
CA SER A 158 -4.41 -11.74 3.20
C SER A 158 -2.90 -11.98 3.16
N SER A 159 -2.47 -13.24 3.07
CA SER A 159 -1.05 -13.58 3.04
C SER A 159 -0.31 -12.96 1.85
N ARG A 160 -0.95 -12.90 0.68
CA ARG A 160 -0.37 -12.26 -0.51
C ARG A 160 -0.30 -10.74 -0.38
N LEU A 161 -1.34 -10.10 0.14
CA LEU A 161 -1.33 -8.67 0.45
C LEU A 161 -0.24 -8.35 1.47
N GLU A 162 -0.16 -9.10 2.57
CA GLU A 162 0.87 -8.91 3.59
C GLU A 162 2.27 -9.03 3.01
N LYS A 163 2.57 -10.12 2.27
CA LYS A 163 3.89 -10.32 1.67
C LYS A 163 4.27 -9.20 0.70
N THR A 164 3.34 -8.79 -0.17
CA THR A 164 3.63 -7.74 -1.15
C THR A 164 3.74 -6.36 -0.53
N ALA A 165 2.93 -6.06 0.51
CA ALA A 165 3.08 -4.83 1.27
C ALA A 165 4.38 -4.82 2.10
N PHE A 166 4.75 -5.95 2.70
CA PHE A 166 5.96 -6.07 3.53
C PHE A 166 7.24 -5.97 2.71
N ALA A 167 7.24 -6.44 1.45
CA ALA A 167 8.37 -6.29 0.53
C ALA A 167 8.81 -4.83 0.32
N PHE A 168 7.91 -3.86 0.51
CA PHE A 168 8.28 -2.45 0.54
C PHE A 168 9.20 -2.12 1.72
N PHE A 169 8.95 -2.66 2.91
CA PHE A 169 9.78 -2.41 4.09
C PHE A 169 11.15 -3.09 3.97
N GLU A 170 11.21 -4.30 3.41
CA GLU A 170 12.47 -5.04 3.24
C GLU A 170 13.42 -4.37 2.25
N THR A 171 12.89 -3.92 1.10
CA THR A 171 13.75 -3.48 -0.03
C THR A 171 13.32 -2.16 -0.65
N GLY A 172 12.05 -1.79 -0.52
CA GLY A 172 11.45 -0.61 -1.13
C GLY A 172 11.81 0.70 -0.45
N ILE A 173 11.95 0.74 0.88
CA ILE A 173 12.22 1.97 1.66
C ILE A 173 13.50 2.67 1.18
N HIS A 174 14.57 1.91 0.95
CA HIS A 174 15.85 2.46 0.49
C HIS A 174 15.76 3.03 -0.94
N ARG A 175 14.80 2.55 -1.73
CA ARG A 175 14.55 2.94 -3.13
C ARG A 175 13.30 3.81 -3.29
N ALA A 176 12.75 4.31 -2.18
CA ALA A 176 11.54 5.11 -2.13
C ALA A 176 11.60 6.25 -3.15
N ARG A 177 10.79 6.11 -4.20
CA ARG A 177 10.51 7.10 -5.24
C ARG A 177 9.01 7.08 -5.45
N LEU A 178 8.48 8.21 -5.91
CA LEU A 178 7.10 8.24 -6.40
C LEU A 178 6.99 7.20 -7.51
N ASP A 179 6.03 6.29 -7.37
CA ASP A 179 5.81 5.25 -8.36
C ASP A 179 5.34 5.91 -9.67
N SER A 180 5.69 5.32 -10.82
CA SER A 180 5.36 5.93 -12.09
C SER A 180 3.85 5.88 -12.33
N LEU A 181 3.23 7.01 -12.68
CA LEU A 181 1.83 7.08 -13.10
C LEU A 181 1.57 6.27 -14.39
N SER A 182 2.62 5.91 -15.14
CA SER A 182 2.52 5.06 -16.33
C SER A 182 2.50 3.55 -16.03
N ALA A 183 2.76 3.14 -14.78
CA ALA A 183 2.78 1.73 -14.42
C ALA A 183 1.35 1.16 -14.35
N TRP A 184 1.09 0.07 -15.08
CA TRP A 184 -0.21 -0.59 -15.08
C TRP A 184 -0.48 -1.25 -13.71
N HIS A 185 -1.51 -0.73 -13.01
CA HIS A 185 -1.85 -1.05 -11.63
C HIS A 185 -2.64 -2.36 -11.46
N LYS A 186 -3.16 -2.95 -12.54
CA LYS A 186 -3.80 -4.28 -12.53
C LYS A 186 -2.84 -5.36 -13.06
N TYR A 187 -3.13 -6.61 -12.75
CA TYR A 187 -2.54 -7.72 -13.51
C TYR A 187 -3.08 -7.72 -14.95
N LYS A 188 -2.34 -8.37 -15.86
CA LYS A 188 -2.89 -8.67 -17.19
C LYS A 188 -4.10 -9.58 -17.02
N ARG A 189 -5.16 -9.34 -17.80
CA ARG A 189 -6.43 -10.08 -17.73
C ARG A 189 -6.27 -11.61 -17.64
N PRO A 190 -5.43 -12.28 -18.46
CA PRO A 190 -5.27 -13.75 -18.37
C PRO A 190 -4.70 -14.23 -17.03
N VAL A 191 -3.92 -13.40 -16.35
CA VAL A 191 -3.38 -13.70 -15.02
C VAL A 191 -4.47 -13.58 -13.96
N THR A 192 -5.28 -12.52 -14.03
CA THR A 192 -6.43 -12.32 -13.13
C THR A 192 -7.44 -13.45 -13.27
N GLU A 193 -7.85 -13.78 -14.49
CA GLU A 193 -8.84 -14.83 -14.76
C GLU A 193 -8.35 -16.20 -14.26
N ARG A 194 -7.09 -16.55 -14.54
CA ARG A 194 -6.50 -17.80 -14.05
C ARG A 194 -6.47 -17.86 -12.52
N ARG A 195 -6.11 -16.75 -11.86
CA ARG A 195 -6.06 -16.70 -10.40
C ARG A 195 -7.46 -16.79 -9.79
N LEU A 196 -8.45 -16.08 -10.34
CA LEU A 196 -9.84 -16.17 -9.90
C LEU A 196 -10.41 -17.58 -10.10
N ALA A 197 -10.13 -18.23 -11.22
CA ALA A 197 -10.59 -19.60 -11.48
C ALA A 197 -10.09 -20.63 -10.44
N ASN A 198 -8.98 -20.33 -9.78
CA ASN A 198 -8.39 -21.20 -8.75
C ASN A 198 -8.89 -20.92 -7.33
N THR A 199 -9.76 -19.93 -7.13
CA THR A 199 -10.31 -19.63 -5.79
C THR A 199 -11.45 -20.58 -5.43
N ALA A 200 -11.63 -20.81 -4.13
CA ALA A 200 -12.75 -21.60 -3.62
C ALA A 200 -14.10 -20.96 -3.99
N LEU A 201 -14.19 -19.64 -4.08
CA LEU A 201 -15.40 -18.93 -4.54
C LEU A 201 -15.87 -19.42 -5.92
N VAL A 202 -14.97 -19.45 -6.91
CA VAL A 202 -15.34 -19.88 -8.28
C VAL A 202 -15.60 -21.39 -8.31
N GLN A 203 -14.79 -22.18 -7.61
CA GLN A 203 -14.96 -23.63 -7.55
C GLN A 203 -16.27 -24.06 -6.87
N LYS A 204 -16.75 -23.27 -5.89
CA LYS A 204 -17.96 -23.57 -5.09
C LYS A 204 -19.15 -22.69 -5.45
N ILE A 205 -19.14 -22.05 -6.62
CA ILE A 205 -20.18 -21.10 -7.05
C ILE A 205 -21.60 -21.69 -7.06
N ALA A 206 -21.73 -23.02 -7.24
CA ALA A 206 -23.00 -23.72 -7.15
C ALA A 206 -23.63 -23.61 -5.75
N ALA A 207 -22.83 -23.64 -4.68
CA ALA A 207 -23.33 -23.49 -3.31
C ALA A 207 -23.92 -22.10 -3.07
N PHE A 208 -23.27 -21.05 -3.58
CA PHE A 208 -23.78 -19.67 -3.54
C PHE A 208 -25.11 -19.53 -4.29
N LYS A 209 -25.22 -20.16 -5.47
CA LYS A 209 -26.46 -20.20 -6.26
C LYS A 209 -27.58 -20.97 -5.57
N ASN A 210 -27.26 -22.01 -4.81
CA ASN A 210 -28.26 -22.80 -4.09
C ASN A 210 -28.78 -22.08 -2.84
N ALA A 211 -27.94 -21.32 -2.14
CA ALA A 211 -28.35 -20.51 -0.99
C ALA A 211 -29.44 -19.47 -1.34
N LEU A 212 -29.52 -19.05 -2.62
CA LEU A 212 -30.60 -18.21 -3.14
C LEU A 212 -31.95 -18.94 -3.27
N ARG A 213 -31.93 -20.25 -3.53
CA ARG A 213 -33.12 -21.06 -3.83
C ARG A 213 -33.84 -21.58 -2.58
N GLU A 214 -33.19 -21.57 -1.42
CA GLU A 214 -33.75 -21.99 -0.12
C GLU A 214 -34.62 -20.91 0.55
N LEU A 215 -34.95 -19.83 -0.16
CA LEU A 215 -35.92 -18.85 0.32
C LEU A 215 -37.33 -19.45 0.26
N PRO A 216 -38.07 -19.51 1.39
CA PRO A 216 -39.49 -19.78 1.32
C PRO A 216 -40.14 -18.63 0.54
N THR A 217 -40.81 -18.96 -0.56
CA THR A 217 -41.75 -18.07 -1.25
C THR A 217 -42.82 -17.56 -0.31
#